data_AF-C6HZT3-F1
#
_entry.id   AF-C6HZT3-F1
#
_cell.length_a   1.000
_cell.length_b   1.000
_cell.length_c   1.000
_cell.angle_alpha   90.00
_cell.angle_beta   90.00
_cell.angle_gamma   90.00
#
_symmetry.space_group_name_H-M   'P 1'
#
loop_
_entity.id
_entity.type
_entity.pdbx_description
1 polymer ?
#
loop_
_entity_poly.entity_id
_entity_poly.type
_entity_poly.pdbx_seq_one_letter_code
_entity_poly.pdbx_strand_id
1 'polypeptide(L)' 'MTGKTIRLAGAAILILSVVPAGGPVYLGIIRDDVHAHSRLGDLGLQAITVSGLALMVLGLFLLLKGGRAEGSSGSR' A
#
# COMPACT_ATOMS: atom_id res chain seq x y z
N MET A 1 -10.27 6.34 -20.49
CA MET A 1 -9.35 6.71 -19.40
C MET A 1 -7.92 6.60 -19.90
N THR A 2 -7.11 7.63 -19.77
CA THR A 2 -5.72 7.62 -20.27
C THR A 2 -4.80 6.84 -19.32
N GLY A 3 -3.70 6.28 -19.84
CA GLY A 3 -2.70 5.55 -19.04
C GLY A 3 -2.16 6.39 -17.87
N LYS A 4 -2.05 7.71 -18.07
CA LYS A 4 -1.72 8.71 -17.04
C LYS A 4 -2.63 8.65 -15.82
N THR A 5 -3.95 8.60 -16.01
CA THR A 5 -4.93 8.53 -14.91
C THR A 5 -4.77 7.24 -14.11
N ILE A 6 -4.49 6.11 -14.76
CA ILE A 6 -4.26 4.81 -14.10
C ILE A 6 -2.97 4.85 -13.28
N ARG A 7 -1.89 5.46 -13.80
CA ARG A 7 -0.64 5.66 -13.05
C ARG A 7 -0.84 6.55 -11.84
N LEU A 8 -1.62 7.63 -11.98
CA LEU A 8 -1.93 8.56 -10.91
C LEU A 8 -2.73 7.88 -9.79
N ALA A 9 -3.72 7.06 -10.16
CA ALA A 9 -4.47 6.25 -9.20
C ALA A 9 -3.56 5.24 -8.48
N GLY A 10 -2.68 4.55 -9.22
CA GLY A 10 -1.68 3.65 -8.63
C GLY A 10 -0.75 4.35 -7.65
N ALA A 11 -0.24 5.53 -8.00
CA ALA A 11 0.61 6.34 -7.14
C ALA A 11 -0.11 6.83 -5.88
N ALA A 12 -1.36 7.27 -5.99
CA ALA A 12 -2.16 7.69 -4.84
C ALA A 12 -2.38 6.52 -3.85
N ILE A 13 -2.70 5.33 -4.38
CA ILE A 13 -2.85 4.11 -3.56
C ILE A 13 -1.53 3.74 -2.88
N LEU A 14 -0.40 3.86 -3.57
CA LEU A 14 0.92 3.62 -2.95
C LEU A 14 1.18 4.57 -1.78
N ILE A 15 0.92 5.86 -1.94
CA ILE A 15 1.16 6.85 -0.87
C ILE A 15 0.28 6.55 0.35
N LEU A 16 -1.00 6.25 0.12
CA LEU A 16 -1.96 5.97 1.21
C LEU A 16 -1.67 4.65 1.94
N SER A 17 -1.04 3.69 1.26
CA SER A 17 -0.75 2.36 1.83
C SER A 17 0.51 2.30 2.69
N VAL A 18 1.38 3.33 2.64
CA VAL A 18 2.58 3.42 3.50
C VAL A 18 2.22 3.41 4.98
N VAL A 19 1.16 4.09 5.38
CA VAL A 19 0.74 4.18 6.80
C VAL A 19 0.32 2.82 7.36
N PRO A 20 -0.64 2.08 6.74
CA PRO A 20 -0.99 0.75 7.22
C PRO A 20 0.13 -0.28 7.05
N ALA A 21 0.94 -0.21 5.98
CA ALA A 21 2.08 -1.12 5.79
C ALA A 21 3.24 -0.87 6.78
N GLY A 22 3.44 0.39 7.17
CA GLY A 22 4.42 0.81 8.18
C GLY A 22 3.91 0.73 9.62
N GLY A 23 2.62 0.40 9.82
CA GLY A 23 1.99 0.22 11.12
C GLY A 23 2.79 -0.63 12.12
N PRO A 24 3.40 -1.77 11.72
CA PRO A 24 4.23 -2.57 12.60
C PRO A 24 5.48 -1.87 13.11
N VAL A 25 6.09 -0.99 12.32
CA VAL A 25 7.32 -0.28 12.70
C VAL A 25 7.00 0.81 13.72
N TYR A 26 5.94 1.59 13.46
CA TYR A 26 5.47 2.62 14.40
C TYR A 26 4.97 2.02 15.72
N LEU A 27 4.23 0.91 15.66
CA LEU A 27 3.72 0.25 16.86
C LEU A 27 4.78 -0.63 17.53
N GLY A 28 5.82 -1.06 16.82
CA GLY A 28 7.01 -1.72 17.38
C GLY A 28 7.81 -0.79 18.29
N ILE A 29 7.91 0.50 17.94
CA ILE A 29 8.56 1.53 18.77
C ILE A 29 7.70 1.89 19.99
N ILE A 30 6.36 1.90 19.84
CA ILE A 30 5.42 2.14 20.95
C ILE A 30 5.26 0.88 21.85
N ARG A 31 5.57 -0.31 21.31
CA ARG A 31 5.48 -1.63 21.97
C ARG A 31 6.40 -1.78 23.17
N ASP A 32 7.48 -1.02 23.25
CA ASP A 32 8.40 -1.09 24.39
C ASP A 32 7.84 -0.40 25.65
N ASP A 33 6.83 0.48 25.53
CA ASP A 33 6.39 1.32 26.64
C ASP A 33 5.00 0.99 27.22
N VAL A 34 4.10 0.35 26.46
CA VAL A 34 2.70 0.15 26.89
C VAL A 34 2.30 -1.32 26.81
N HIS A 35 2.39 -1.99 27.96
CA HIS A 35 1.49 -3.02 28.47
C HIS A 35 0.58 -3.76 27.46
N ALA A 36 0.67 -5.10 27.52
CA ALA A 36 -0.40 -6.08 27.28
C ALA A 36 -0.59 -6.61 25.85
N HIS A 37 -0.05 -7.82 25.66
CA HIS A 37 -0.28 -8.74 24.55
C HIS A 37 -1.73 -9.25 24.53
N SER A 38 -2.68 -8.47 24.00
CA SER A 38 -4.00 -8.99 23.61
C SER A 38 -3.88 -9.68 22.25
N ARG A 39 -4.23 -10.98 22.17
CA ARG A 39 -4.25 -11.76 20.91
C ARG A 39 -5.08 -11.08 19.81
N LEU A 40 -6.13 -10.32 20.20
CA LEU A 40 -6.95 -9.53 19.28
C LEU A 40 -6.23 -8.28 18.77
N GLY A 41 -5.38 -7.65 19.58
CA GLY A 41 -4.56 -6.51 19.17
C GLY A 41 -3.49 -6.91 18.15
N ASP A 42 -2.87 -8.08 18.34
CA ASP A 42 -1.86 -8.61 17.41
C ASP A 42 -2.47 -9.01 16.06
N LEU A 43 -3.64 -9.68 16.09
CA LEU A 43 -4.40 -10.00 14.86
C LEU A 43 -4.89 -8.74 14.14
N GLY A 44 -5.34 -7.72 14.88
CA GLY A 44 -5.74 -6.42 14.30
C GLY A 44 -4.57 -5.71 13.63
N LEU A 45 -3.40 -5.69 14.28
CA LEU A 45 -2.18 -5.12 13.72
C LEU A 45 -1.73 -5.87 12.46
N GLN A 46 -1.75 -7.20 12.50
CA GLN A 46 -1.43 -8.02 11.34
C GLN A 46 -2.40 -7.75 10.18
N ALA A 47 -3.70 -7.65 10.45
CA ALA A 47 -4.71 -7.35 9.44
C ALA A 47 -4.48 -5.98 8.78
N ILE A 48 -4.19 -4.95 9.57
CA ILE A 48 -3.86 -3.60 9.04
C ILE A 48 -2.62 -3.66 8.15
N THR A 49 -1.59 -4.37 8.60
CA THR A 49 -0.33 -4.52 7.87
C THR A 49 -0.52 -5.23 6.54
N VAL A 50 -1.20 -6.38 6.55
CA VAL A 50 -1.51 -7.17 5.35
C VAL A 50 -2.37 -6.35 4.37
N SER A 51 -3.34 -5.59 4.89
CA SER A 51 -4.17 -4.71 4.08
C SER A 51 -3.35 -3.59 3.43
N GLY A 52 -2.41 -2.99 4.17
CA GLY A 52 -1.46 -2.02 3.64
C GLY A 52 -0.59 -2.59 2.53
N LEU A 53 -0.01 -3.77 2.74
CA LEU A 53 0.79 -4.46 1.72
C LEU A 53 -0.03 -4.81 0.47
N ALA A 54 -1.27 -5.27 0.63
CA ALA A 54 -2.16 -5.57 -0.49
C ALA A 54 -2.44 -4.31 -1.34
N LEU A 55 -2.68 -3.17 -0.67
CA LEU A 55 -2.84 -1.89 -1.35
C LEU A 55 -1.54 -1.44 -2.04
N MET A 56 -0.37 -1.66 -1.43
CA MET A 56 0.92 -1.37 -2.10
C MET A 56 1.07 -2.19 -3.39
N VAL A 57 0.77 -3.50 -3.36
CA VAL A 57 0.83 -4.36 -4.55
C VAL A 57 -0.14 -3.87 -5.62
N LEU A 58 -1.37 -3.51 -5.25
CA LEU A 58 -2.36 -2.97 -6.18
C LEU A 58 -1.90 -1.63 -6.78
N GLY A 59 -1.38 -0.72 -5.98
CA GLY A 59 -0.86 0.58 -6.43
C GLY A 59 0.28 0.42 -7.43
N LEU A 60 1.24 -0.47 -7.12
CA LEU A 60 2.35 -0.80 -8.02
C LEU A 60 1.85 -1.43 -9.33
N PHE A 61 0.91 -2.36 -9.25
CA PHE A 61 0.30 -2.99 -10.41
C PHE A 61 -0.34 -1.96 -11.36
N LEU A 62 -1.11 -1.01 -10.80
CA LEU A 62 -1.73 0.05 -11.59
C LEU A 62 -0.70 1.01 -12.21
N LEU A 63 0.36 1.34 -11.49
CA LEU A 63 1.49 2.12 -12.01
C LEU A 63 2.15 1.44 -13.22
N LEU A 64 2.46 0.15 -13.12
CA LEU A 64 3.05 -0.63 -14.20
C LEU A 64 2.10 -0.79 -15.38
N LYS A 65 0.82 -1.09 -15.12
CA LYS A 65 -0.22 -1.22 -16.16
C LYS A 65 -0.43 0.09 -16.91
N GLY A 66 -0.47 1.21 -16.19
CA GLY A 66 -0.62 2.53 -16.80
C GLY A 66 0.57 2.91 -17.69
N GLY A 67 1.79 2.50 -17.34
CA GLY A 67 2.98 2.68 -18.21
C GLY A 67 2.92 1.84 -19.49
N ARG A 68 2.42 0.60 -19.42
CA ARG A 68 2.22 -0.26 -20.63
C ARG A 68 1.17 0.32 -21.58
N ALA A 69 0.11 0.94 -21.05
CA ALA A 69 -0.93 1.57 -21.86
C ALA A 69 -0.43 2.79 -22.64
N GLU A 70 0.55 3.54 -22.10
CA GLU A 70 1.18 4.66 -22.80
C GLU A 70 2.14 4.19 -23.91
N GLY A 71 2.94 3.14 -23.66
CA GLY A 71 3.86 2.57 -24.65
C GLY A 71 3.16 2.00 -25.90
N SER A 72 1.91 1.52 -25.76
CA SER A 72 1.11 1.03 -26.89
C SER A 72 0.48 2.15 -27.74
N SER A 73 0.42 3.39 -27.24
CA SER A 73 -0.23 4.51 -27.93
C SER A 73 0.74 5.37 -28.74
N GLY A 74 2.06 5.17 -28.60
CA GLY A 74 3.10 5.93 -29.29
C GLY A 74 3.73 5.24 -30.50
N SER A 75 3.23 4.07 -30.92
CA SER A 75 3.75 3.34 -32.09
C SER A 75 2.97 3.61 -33.39
N ARG A 76 2.25 4.72 -33.48
CA ARG A 76 1.53 5.14 -34.69
C ARG A 76 2.08 6.45 -35.21
#